data_AF-A0A953ZE86-F1
#
_entry.id   AF-A0A953ZE86-F1
#
_cell.length_a   1.000
_cell.length_b   1.000
_cell.length_c   1.000
_cell.angle_alpha   90.00
_cell.angle_beta   90.00
_cell.angle_gamma   90.00
#
_symmetry.space_group_name_H-M   'P 1'
#
loop_
_entity.id
_entity.type
_entity.pdbx_description
1 polymer ?
#
loop_
_entity_poly.entity_id
_entity_poly.type
_entity_poly.pdbx_seq_one_letter_code
_entity_poly.pdbx_strand_id
1 'polypeptide(L)'
;EGRGRIYNSSDAERDFIRTLLGERGFVPNQHGFGLASLGGSPVLYLALERSLADGYPAVSVALCDALAKQGDSAVIGKKEAAPLIRALTDPDRSVRYAAARALVSLGAKTSFGNNELVEQVAVRNLQETQARSVLVIIEDEALRNRYLSDLESLGHSAVGARTLEEGADMSTQGPAWDAIIIDGDLAVAPVFVFELPAMGGASDRPERSEPIFFLLKKDVRTAEIPVLIATTESDMDSRKSDLDALGVEDSRFISYSDELAVDTEALGATLESVWSENVEDSKSKTNQMVVAMAHAIATLDPATTKYSVEKMLVALAGGLRLPGRSSGAREAICDAIAQLVSGNKVGAAWVRTNVVPNLLDTLNSEEAVDRPSVKGAASRALGNCYMNNKGAWDEDGFNALKTQLRLEYDLSEISDDDMREAMILEVEAARNAAGEALGKAPMTPAQILAVQKMQAVNPHTPHPDRRTAE
;
A
#
# COMPACT_ATOMS: atom_id res chain seq x y z
N GLU A 1 7.56 -15.21 29.75
CA GLU A 1 6.25 -15.53 30.38
C GLU A 1 5.21 -16.17 29.44
N GLY A 2 5.26 -15.98 28.11
CA GLY A 2 4.32 -16.62 27.17
C GLY A 2 4.36 -18.16 27.10
N ARG A 3 5.46 -18.81 27.50
CA ARG A 3 5.57 -20.29 27.53
C ARG A 3 4.68 -20.96 28.61
N GLY A 4 4.24 -20.21 29.62
CA GLY A 4 3.49 -20.78 30.77
C GLY A 4 1.99 -20.99 30.55
N ARG A 5 1.38 -20.33 29.55
CA ARG A 5 -0.08 -20.46 29.29
C ARG A 5 -0.47 -21.69 28.48
N ILE A 6 0.50 -22.32 27.80
CA ILE A 6 0.31 -23.53 26.97
C ILE A 6 -0.10 -24.75 27.82
N TYR A 7 0.20 -24.76 29.12
CA TYR A 7 -0.04 -25.92 29.98
C TYR A 7 -1.49 -26.14 30.40
N ASN A 8 -2.41 -25.20 30.10
CA ASN A 8 -3.82 -25.31 30.50
C ASN A 8 -4.80 -25.57 29.35
N SER A 9 -4.33 -25.66 28.09
CA SER A 9 -5.15 -26.07 26.95
C SER A 9 -5.23 -27.60 26.85
N SER A 10 -6.41 -28.13 26.46
CA SER A 10 -6.61 -29.57 26.28
C SER A 10 -5.65 -30.15 25.23
N ASP A 11 -5.26 -31.41 25.36
CA ASP A 11 -4.34 -32.04 24.40
C ASP A 11 -4.93 -32.06 22.97
N ALA A 12 -6.25 -32.13 22.84
CA ALA A 12 -6.96 -32.04 21.56
C ALA A 12 -6.82 -30.66 20.89
N GLU A 13 -6.81 -29.58 21.67
CA GLU A 13 -6.64 -28.21 21.17
C GLU A 13 -5.18 -27.98 20.71
N ARG A 14 -4.22 -28.54 21.44
CA ARG A 14 -2.80 -28.51 21.04
C ARG A 14 -2.52 -29.30 19.78
N ASP A 15 -3.08 -30.51 19.65
CA ASP A 15 -2.94 -31.32 18.45
C ASP A 15 -3.65 -30.70 17.26
N PHE A 16 -4.83 -30.09 17.46
CA PHE A 16 -5.52 -29.35 16.41
C PHE A 16 -4.69 -28.17 15.90
N ILE A 17 -4.15 -27.33 16.78
CA ILE A 17 -3.31 -26.17 16.38
C ILE A 17 -2.02 -26.60 15.67
N ARG A 18 -1.37 -27.67 16.14
CA ARG A 18 -0.19 -28.26 15.45
C ARG A 18 -0.53 -28.82 14.08
N THR A 19 -1.70 -29.44 13.94
CA THR A 19 -2.19 -29.97 12.67
C THR A 19 -2.57 -28.85 11.70
N LEU A 20 -3.06 -27.72 12.23
CA LEU A 20 -3.50 -26.55 11.46
C LEU A 20 -2.34 -25.68 10.94
N LEU A 21 -1.31 -25.49 11.77
CA LEU A 21 -0.20 -24.56 11.53
C LEU A 21 1.14 -25.25 11.24
N GLY A 22 1.18 -26.59 11.27
CA GLY A 22 2.39 -27.40 11.08
C GLY A 22 3.36 -27.38 12.26
N GLU A 23 4.25 -28.38 12.34
CA GLU A 23 5.44 -28.25 13.19
C GLU A 23 6.35 -27.18 12.59
N ARG A 24 6.66 -26.14 13.38
CA ARG A 24 7.46 -24.96 12.99
C ARG A 24 6.74 -23.87 12.20
N GLY A 25 5.40 -23.83 12.15
CA GLY A 25 4.66 -22.70 11.56
C GLY A 25 4.67 -22.64 10.03
N PHE A 26 5.06 -23.74 9.36
CA PHE A 26 4.74 -23.97 7.97
C PHE A 26 3.23 -24.22 7.86
N VAL A 27 2.48 -23.30 7.25
CA VAL A 27 1.15 -23.63 6.72
C VAL A 27 1.38 -24.42 5.43
N PRO A 28 1.20 -25.75 5.39
CA PRO A 28 1.30 -26.48 4.15
C PRO A 28 -0.09 -26.42 3.51
N ASN A 29 -0.42 -25.30 2.85
CA ASN A 29 -1.60 -25.11 2.00
C ASN A 29 -2.81 -24.40 2.66
N GLN A 30 -3.62 -23.77 1.81
CA GLN A 30 -4.91 -23.09 2.07
C GLN A 30 -5.90 -23.89 2.97
N HIS A 31 -5.67 -25.19 3.17
CA HIS A 31 -6.48 -26.08 4.01
C HIS A 31 -6.42 -25.74 5.51
N GLY A 32 -5.27 -25.33 6.05
CA GLY A 32 -5.16 -24.93 7.46
C GLY A 32 -5.99 -23.69 7.78
N PHE A 33 -5.99 -22.71 6.87
CA PHE A 33 -6.83 -21.49 6.96
C PHE A 33 -8.32 -21.79 6.87
N GLY A 34 -8.72 -22.71 6.00
CA GLY A 34 -10.11 -23.17 5.89
C GLY A 34 -10.59 -23.81 7.20
N LEU A 35 -9.78 -24.67 7.80
CA LEU A 35 -10.09 -25.32 9.08
C LEU A 35 -10.09 -24.33 10.27
N ALA A 36 -9.20 -23.34 10.27
CA ALA A 36 -9.16 -22.29 11.31
C ALA A 36 -10.44 -21.44 11.28
N SER A 37 -10.87 -21.08 10.07
CA SER A 37 -12.10 -20.30 9.83
C SER A 37 -13.36 -21.09 10.18
N LEU A 38 -13.34 -22.42 10.01
CA LEU A 38 -14.42 -23.32 10.44
C LEU A 38 -14.44 -23.55 11.96
N GLY A 39 -13.30 -23.41 12.64
CA GLY A 39 -13.17 -23.56 14.09
C GLY A 39 -13.68 -22.35 14.91
N GLY A 40 -14.04 -21.26 14.26
CA GLY A 40 -14.59 -20.05 14.88
C GLY A 40 -13.56 -19.11 15.50
N SER A 41 -14.03 -17.99 16.06
CA SER A 41 -13.20 -16.86 16.50
C SER A 41 -12.12 -17.27 17.52
N PRO A 42 -12.41 -18.11 18.53
CA PRO A 42 -11.42 -18.51 19.52
C PRO A 42 -10.17 -19.18 18.91
N VAL A 43 -10.38 -20.03 17.90
CA VAL A 43 -9.29 -20.72 17.20
C VAL A 43 -8.42 -19.71 16.44
N LEU A 44 -9.03 -18.73 15.78
CA LEU A 44 -8.30 -17.70 15.04
C LEU A 44 -7.44 -16.83 15.97
N TYR A 45 -7.93 -16.46 17.15
CA TYR A 45 -7.14 -15.71 18.13
C TYR A 45 -5.94 -16.52 18.66
N LEU A 46 -6.11 -17.82 18.92
CA LEU A 46 -5.03 -18.71 19.35
C LEU A 46 -3.98 -18.91 18.24
N ALA A 47 -4.44 -19.08 17.00
CA ALA A 47 -3.57 -19.17 15.84
C ALA A 47 -2.76 -17.88 15.66
N LEU A 48 -3.38 -16.71 15.88
CA LEU A 48 -2.71 -15.41 15.81
C LEU A 48 -1.67 -15.27 16.92
N GLU A 49 -1.98 -15.69 18.15
CA GLU A 49 -0.99 -15.66 19.24
C GLU A 49 0.24 -16.51 18.90
N ARG A 50 0.01 -17.67 18.26
CA ARG A 50 1.08 -18.56 17.83
C ARG A 50 1.91 -17.97 16.69
N SER A 51 1.27 -17.43 15.65
CA SER A 51 1.96 -16.86 14.49
C SER A 51 2.82 -15.65 14.88
N LEU A 52 2.34 -14.80 15.79
CA LEU A 52 3.10 -13.69 16.36
C LEU A 52 4.30 -14.17 17.20
N ALA A 53 4.17 -15.28 17.92
CA ALA A 53 5.26 -15.84 18.70
C ALA A 53 6.34 -16.50 17.83
N ASP A 54 5.93 -17.07 16.69
CA ASP A 54 6.82 -17.76 15.76
C ASP A 54 7.43 -16.83 14.70
N GLY A 55 6.97 -15.59 14.59
CA GLY A 55 7.54 -14.57 13.70
C GLY A 55 7.11 -14.71 12.24
N TYR A 56 5.86 -15.13 11.99
CA TYR A 56 5.31 -15.29 10.64
C TYR A 56 4.33 -14.17 10.29
N PRO A 57 4.79 -13.07 9.65
CA PRO A 57 3.97 -11.89 9.43
C PRO A 57 2.84 -12.12 8.43
N ALA A 58 3.09 -12.79 7.30
CA ALA A 58 2.07 -13.07 6.29
C ALA A 58 0.87 -13.87 6.86
N VAL A 59 1.16 -14.89 7.69
CA VAL A 59 0.13 -15.67 8.38
C VAL A 59 -0.64 -14.82 9.38
N SER A 60 0.07 -13.98 10.15
CA SER A 60 -0.55 -13.08 11.12
C SER A 60 -1.48 -12.06 10.45
N VAL A 61 -1.09 -11.51 9.30
CA VAL A 61 -1.94 -10.63 8.47
C VAL A 61 -3.22 -11.34 8.04
N ALA A 62 -3.08 -12.54 7.46
CA ALA A 62 -4.23 -13.32 6.99
C ALA A 62 -5.19 -13.68 8.13
N LEU A 63 -4.66 -13.98 9.33
CA LEU A 63 -5.47 -14.26 10.52
C LEU A 63 -6.21 -13.01 11.03
N CYS A 64 -5.58 -11.84 11.00
CA CYS A 64 -6.26 -10.58 11.31
C CYS A 64 -7.41 -10.29 10.33
N ASP A 65 -7.20 -10.55 9.03
CA ASP A 65 -8.25 -10.37 8.02
C ASP A 65 -9.39 -11.38 8.15
N ALA A 66 -9.07 -12.63 8.50
CA ALA A 66 -10.09 -13.65 8.79
C ALA A 66 -10.95 -13.25 10.00
N LEU A 67 -10.32 -12.76 11.08
CA LEU A 67 -11.02 -12.24 12.26
C LEU A 67 -11.95 -11.06 11.91
N ALA A 68 -11.48 -10.12 11.08
CA ALA A 68 -12.28 -9.00 10.62
C ALA A 68 -13.51 -9.46 9.81
N LYS A 69 -13.32 -10.41 8.89
CA LYS A 69 -14.40 -10.98 8.07
C LYS A 69 -15.42 -11.76 8.89
N GLN A 70 -14.98 -12.44 9.96
CA GLN A 70 -15.88 -13.19 10.82
C GLN A 70 -16.80 -12.28 11.65
N GLY A 71 -16.36 -11.06 11.97
CA GLY A 71 -17.22 -10.02 12.54
C GLY A 71 -17.60 -10.22 14.01
N ASP A 72 -16.88 -11.07 14.76
CA ASP A 72 -17.18 -11.36 16.17
C ASP A 72 -16.73 -10.22 17.11
N SER A 73 -17.56 -9.18 17.16
CA SER A 73 -17.36 -8.00 18.00
C SER A 73 -17.54 -8.27 19.50
N ALA A 74 -18.15 -9.40 19.90
CA ALA A 74 -18.42 -9.71 21.30
C ALA A 74 -17.15 -10.05 22.12
N VAL A 75 -16.04 -10.30 21.43
CA VAL A 75 -14.74 -10.63 22.01
C VAL A 75 -13.90 -9.38 22.29
N ILE A 76 -14.22 -8.25 21.66
CA ILE A 76 -13.48 -7.00 21.80
C ILE A 76 -13.59 -6.47 23.24
N GLY A 77 -12.45 -6.12 23.83
CA GLY A 77 -12.34 -5.69 25.22
C GLY A 77 -12.22 -6.83 26.25
N LYS A 78 -12.25 -8.10 25.80
CA LYS A 78 -11.97 -9.26 26.65
C LYS A 78 -10.54 -9.77 26.46
N LYS A 79 -10.12 -10.71 27.33
CA LYS A 79 -8.76 -11.26 27.34
C LYS A 79 -8.45 -12.05 26.05
N GLU A 80 -9.46 -12.63 25.44
CA GLU A 80 -9.38 -13.42 24.21
C GLU A 80 -8.95 -12.55 23.01
N ALA A 81 -9.26 -11.24 23.02
CA ALA A 81 -8.79 -10.31 21.98
C ALA A 81 -7.34 -9.81 22.20
N ALA A 82 -6.66 -10.26 23.25
CA ALA A 82 -5.28 -9.84 23.56
C ALA A 82 -4.27 -10.07 22.42
N PRO A 83 -4.33 -11.18 21.63
CA PRO A 83 -3.42 -11.38 20.51
C PRO A 83 -3.53 -10.29 19.44
N LEU A 84 -4.75 -9.84 19.16
CA LEU A 84 -5.01 -8.78 18.17
C LEU A 84 -4.52 -7.41 18.66
N ILE A 85 -4.66 -7.12 19.96
CA ILE A 85 -4.09 -5.92 20.57
C ILE A 85 -2.55 -5.97 20.53
N ARG A 86 -1.94 -7.13 20.82
CA ARG A 86 -0.48 -7.30 20.76
C ARG A 86 0.07 -7.10 19.35
N ALA A 87 -0.67 -7.54 18.33
CA ALA A 87 -0.30 -7.35 16.93
C ALA A 87 -0.16 -5.88 16.52
N LEU A 88 -0.80 -4.93 17.22
CA LEU A 88 -0.61 -3.48 16.99
C LEU A 88 0.82 -2.99 17.29
N THR A 89 1.59 -3.76 18.06
CA THR A 89 2.97 -3.45 18.45
C THR A 89 4.00 -4.39 17.82
N ASP A 90 3.57 -5.21 16.85
CA ASP A 90 4.46 -6.11 16.13
C ASP A 90 5.55 -5.34 15.36
N PRO A 91 6.79 -5.85 15.23
CA PRO A 91 7.82 -5.21 14.43
C PRO A 91 7.44 -5.05 12.95
N ASP A 92 6.64 -5.96 12.39
CA ASP A 92 6.19 -5.88 11.00
C ASP A 92 5.01 -4.91 10.85
N ARG A 93 5.15 -3.91 9.97
CA ARG A 93 4.10 -2.91 9.71
C ARG A 93 2.82 -3.52 9.14
N SER A 94 2.94 -4.55 8.31
CA SER A 94 1.82 -5.22 7.66
C SER A 94 0.92 -5.86 8.71
N VAL A 95 1.53 -6.50 9.71
CA VAL A 95 0.83 -7.10 10.85
C VAL A 95 0.13 -6.02 11.68
N ARG A 96 0.82 -4.93 12.01
CA ARG A 96 0.21 -3.79 12.74
C ARG A 96 -1.00 -3.23 12.00
N TYR A 97 -0.88 -3.04 10.70
CA TYR A 97 -1.92 -2.48 9.84
C TYR A 97 -3.13 -3.40 9.68
N ALA A 98 -2.90 -4.71 9.50
CA ALA A 98 -3.97 -5.69 9.46
C ALA A 98 -4.70 -5.78 10.81
N ALA A 99 -3.97 -5.73 11.93
CA ALA A 99 -4.55 -5.72 13.26
C ALA A 99 -5.41 -4.46 13.52
N ALA A 100 -4.90 -3.28 13.15
CA ALA A 100 -5.64 -2.03 13.27
C ALA A 100 -6.91 -2.05 12.41
N ARG A 101 -6.83 -2.53 11.16
CA ARG A 101 -7.99 -2.70 10.27
C ARG A 101 -9.06 -3.59 10.91
N ALA A 102 -8.65 -4.76 11.41
CA ALA A 102 -9.57 -5.69 12.07
C ALA A 102 -10.22 -5.05 13.30
N LEU A 103 -9.47 -4.31 14.12
CA LEU A 103 -9.99 -3.63 15.30
C LEU A 103 -10.90 -2.45 14.97
N VAL A 104 -10.66 -1.72 13.88
CA VAL A 104 -11.57 -0.67 13.39
C VAL A 104 -12.93 -1.29 13.03
N SER A 105 -12.94 -2.39 12.28
CA SER A 105 -14.17 -3.08 11.89
C SER A 105 -14.89 -3.74 13.06
N LEU A 106 -14.18 -4.48 13.92
CA LEU A 106 -14.78 -5.22 15.04
C LEU A 106 -15.16 -4.31 16.22
N GLY A 107 -14.34 -3.28 16.47
CA GLY A 107 -14.47 -2.35 17.60
C GLY A 107 -15.28 -1.10 17.28
N ALA A 108 -15.96 -1.04 16.12
CA ALA A 108 -16.62 0.16 15.61
C ALA A 108 -17.49 0.89 16.65
N LYS A 109 -18.17 0.15 17.54
CA LYS A 109 -19.09 0.68 18.57
C LYS A 109 -18.60 0.48 20.02
N THR A 110 -17.46 -0.19 20.21
CA THR A 110 -16.99 -0.62 21.53
C THR A 110 -15.75 0.18 21.91
N SER A 111 -15.76 0.76 23.11
CA SER A 111 -14.54 1.35 23.67
C SER A 111 -13.77 0.26 24.38
N PHE A 112 -12.53 0.03 23.98
CA PHE A 112 -11.57 -0.75 24.75
C PHE A 112 -10.35 0.13 25.03
N GLY A 113 -9.59 -0.20 26.08
CA GLY A 113 -8.52 0.69 26.60
C GLY A 113 -7.41 1.05 25.60
N ASN A 114 -7.39 0.45 24.41
CA ASN A 114 -6.37 0.65 23.37
C ASN A 114 -6.91 1.31 22.09
N ASN A 115 -8.09 1.94 22.12
CA ASN A 115 -8.65 2.65 20.96
C ASN A 115 -7.66 3.68 20.40
N GLU A 116 -6.96 4.42 21.27
CA GLU A 116 -5.99 5.42 20.83
C GLU A 116 -4.82 4.81 20.06
N LEU A 117 -4.34 3.63 20.47
CA LEU A 117 -3.28 2.92 19.74
C LEU A 117 -3.77 2.49 18.35
N VAL A 118 -5.01 2.03 18.24
CA VAL A 118 -5.64 1.70 16.95
C VAL A 118 -5.72 2.93 16.07
N GLU A 119 -6.15 4.08 16.61
CA GLU A 119 -6.17 5.35 15.89
C GLU A 119 -4.78 5.72 15.38
N GLN A 120 -3.75 5.64 16.22
CA GLN A 120 -2.38 5.98 15.84
C GLN A 120 -1.86 5.08 14.70
N VAL A 121 -2.12 3.78 14.78
CA VAL A 121 -1.69 2.83 13.73
C VAL A 121 -2.48 3.03 12.44
N ALA A 122 -3.79 3.29 12.52
CA ALA A 122 -4.63 3.57 11.36
C ALA A 122 -4.25 4.89 10.67
N VAL A 123 -3.99 5.95 11.45
CA VAL A 123 -3.50 7.24 10.94
C VAL A 123 -2.16 7.04 10.24
N ARG A 124 -1.23 6.29 10.85
CA ARG A 124 0.06 5.98 10.23
C ARG A 124 -0.10 5.20 8.93
N ASN A 125 -1.01 4.22 8.87
CA ASN A 125 -1.29 3.47 7.65
C ASN A 125 -1.76 4.41 6.52
N LEU A 126 -2.74 5.27 6.77
CA LEU A 126 -3.26 6.22 5.78
C LEU A 126 -2.20 7.22 5.31
N GLN A 127 -1.28 7.58 6.20
CA GLN A 127 -0.18 8.49 5.94
C GLN A 127 1.08 7.78 5.43
N GLU A 128 1.06 6.45 5.28
CA GLU A 128 2.21 5.71 4.79
C GLU A 128 2.41 6.07 3.31
N THR A 129 3.50 6.78 3.07
CA THR A 129 4.15 6.86 1.77
C THR A 129 5.32 5.90 1.81
N GLN A 130 5.25 4.82 1.06
CA GLN A 130 6.46 4.02 0.88
C GLN A 130 7.34 4.76 -0.11
N ALA A 131 8.26 5.57 0.41
CA ALA A 131 9.50 5.83 -0.30
C ALA A 131 10.13 4.46 -0.57
N ARG A 132 10.38 4.15 -1.84
CA ARG A 132 10.89 2.83 -2.20
C ARG A 132 12.28 2.65 -1.57
N SER A 133 12.49 1.52 -0.91
CA SER A 133 13.76 1.18 -0.26
C SER A 133 14.69 0.51 -1.26
N VAL A 134 15.87 1.06 -1.48
CA VAL A 134 16.87 0.49 -2.40
C VAL A 134 18.14 0.16 -1.64
N LEU A 135 18.59 -1.09 -1.73
CA LEU A 135 19.88 -1.49 -1.19
C LEU A 135 20.95 -1.33 -2.27
N VAL A 136 22.02 -0.60 -1.99
CA VAL A 136 23.13 -0.35 -2.92
C VAL A 136 24.37 -1.07 -2.40
N ILE A 137 24.78 -2.14 -3.08
CA ILE A 137 25.94 -2.96 -2.75
C ILE A 137 27.06 -2.61 -3.74
N ILE A 138 27.87 -1.62 -3.38
CA ILE A 138 28.99 -1.13 -4.20
C ILE A 138 30.18 -0.90 -3.29
N GLU A 139 31.33 -1.49 -3.63
CA GLU A 139 32.57 -1.37 -2.86
C GLU A 139 33.13 0.06 -2.92
N ASP A 140 33.18 0.65 -4.11
CA ASP A 140 33.64 2.03 -4.32
C ASP A 140 32.76 3.04 -3.57
N GLU A 141 33.37 3.76 -2.62
CA GLU A 141 32.67 4.71 -1.77
C GLU A 141 32.14 5.92 -2.54
N ALA A 142 32.86 6.40 -3.55
CA ALA A 142 32.44 7.56 -4.33
C ALA A 142 31.24 7.21 -5.22
N LEU A 143 31.28 6.06 -5.90
CA LEU A 143 30.17 5.58 -6.72
C LEU A 143 28.94 5.28 -5.85
N ARG A 144 29.11 4.58 -4.73
CA ARG A 144 28.02 4.29 -3.79
C ARG A 144 27.34 5.57 -3.30
N ASN A 145 28.10 6.56 -2.84
CA ASN A 145 27.54 7.81 -2.34
C ASN A 145 26.79 8.60 -3.43
N ARG A 146 27.22 8.50 -4.69
CA ARG A 146 26.47 9.07 -5.83
C ARG A 146 25.13 8.38 -6.02
N TYR A 147 25.10 7.05 -6.08
CA TYR A 147 23.83 6.31 -6.15
C TYR A 147 22.89 6.65 -4.99
N LEU A 148 23.39 6.76 -3.76
CA LEU A 148 22.57 7.17 -2.62
C LEU A 148 21.97 8.56 -2.83
N SER A 149 22.78 9.54 -3.26
CA SER A 149 22.32 10.91 -3.54
C SER A 149 21.31 10.97 -4.69
N ASP A 150 21.56 10.23 -5.78
CA ASP A 150 20.70 10.22 -6.96
C ASP A 150 19.35 9.57 -6.63
N LEU A 151 19.37 8.45 -5.90
CA LEU A 151 18.16 7.78 -5.42
C LEU A 151 17.36 8.67 -4.45
N GLU A 152 18.03 9.40 -3.55
CA GLU A 152 17.36 10.38 -2.67
C GLU A 152 16.70 11.51 -3.48
N SER A 153 17.37 11.99 -4.54
CA SER A 153 16.81 13.02 -5.43
C SER A 153 15.56 12.54 -6.20
N LEU A 154 15.50 11.24 -6.50
CA LEU A 154 14.34 10.56 -7.09
C LEU A 154 13.25 10.24 -6.04
N GLY A 155 13.45 10.55 -4.77
CA GLY A 155 12.50 10.30 -3.68
C GLY A 155 12.49 8.85 -3.19
N HIS A 156 13.59 8.12 -3.39
CA HIS A 156 13.79 6.76 -2.88
C HIS A 156 14.64 6.79 -1.61
N SER A 157 14.37 5.86 -0.69
CA SER A 157 15.16 5.65 0.52
C SER A 157 16.28 4.66 0.20
N ALA A 158 17.50 5.13 0.05
CA ALA A 158 18.63 4.26 -0.28
C ALA A 158 19.49 3.94 0.94
N VAL A 159 20.01 2.71 1.00
CA VAL A 159 20.97 2.29 2.03
C VAL A 159 22.14 1.61 1.36
N GLY A 160 23.37 2.02 1.69
CA GLY A 160 24.59 1.48 1.10
C GLY A 160 25.23 0.40 1.95
N ALA A 161 25.67 -0.69 1.33
CA ALA A 161 26.55 -1.71 1.89
C ALA A 161 27.94 -1.60 1.27
N ARG A 162 28.98 -1.76 2.09
CA ARG A 162 30.38 -1.57 1.68
C ARG A 162 31.02 -2.85 1.15
N THR A 163 30.50 -4.00 1.57
CA THR A 163 30.96 -5.31 1.11
C THR A 163 29.77 -6.16 0.72
N LEU A 164 30.05 -7.22 -0.02
CA LEU A 164 29.05 -8.17 -0.44
C LEU A 164 28.37 -8.89 0.75
N GLU A 165 29.15 -9.22 1.78
CA GLU A 165 28.66 -9.89 2.99
C GLU A 165 27.72 -8.98 3.78
N GLU A 166 28.11 -7.71 3.97
CA GLU A 166 27.24 -6.72 4.59
C GLU A 166 25.94 -6.56 3.77
N GLY A 167 26.04 -6.51 2.44
CA GLY A 167 24.89 -6.44 1.55
C GLY A 167 23.96 -7.65 1.67
N ALA A 168 24.51 -8.87 1.73
CA ALA A 168 23.74 -10.10 1.89
C ALA A 168 23.09 -10.22 3.29
N ASP A 169 23.78 -9.79 4.34
CA ASP A 169 23.21 -9.73 5.68
C ASP A 169 22.08 -8.70 5.75
N MET A 170 22.27 -7.52 5.15
CA MET A 170 21.25 -6.48 5.09
C MET A 170 20.06 -6.87 4.21
N SER A 171 20.27 -7.60 3.12
CA SER A 171 19.19 -8.07 2.26
C SER A 171 18.32 -9.13 2.96
N THR A 172 18.94 -9.98 3.80
CA THR A 172 18.24 -11.07 4.49
C THR A 172 17.65 -10.67 5.84
N GLN A 173 18.27 -9.72 6.56
CA GLN A 173 17.87 -9.29 7.91
C GLN A 173 17.22 -7.91 7.94
N GLY A 174 17.42 -7.10 6.91
CA GLY A 174 16.94 -5.72 6.83
C GLY A 174 15.45 -5.60 6.52
N PRO A 175 14.96 -4.36 6.34
CA PRO A 175 13.59 -4.12 5.88
C PRO A 175 13.36 -4.77 4.51
N ALA A 176 12.11 -4.95 4.11
CA ALA A 176 11.79 -5.36 2.74
C ALA A 176 12.36 -4.31 1.77
N TRP A 177 13.27 -4.74 0.89
CA TRP A 177 13.85 -3.91 -0.16
C TRP A 177 12.97 -3.97 -1.42
N ASP A 178 12.84 -2.83 -2.09
CA ASP A 178 12.10 -2.73 -3.35
C ASP A 178 12.99 -2.95 -4.56
N ALA A 179 14.31 -2.76 -4.42
CA ALA A 179 15.33 -3.15 -5.39
C ALA A 179 16.69 -3.31 -4.69
N ILE A 180 17.57 -4.11 -5.30
CA ILE A 180 18.96 -4.24 -4.90
C ILE A 180 19.83 -3.87 -6.10
N ILE A 181 20.70 -2.88 -5.96
CA ILE A 181 21.70 -2.50 -6.96
C ILE A 181 23.03 -3.12 -6.53
N ILE A 182 23.66 -3.89 -7.40
CA ILE A 182 24.95 -4.55 -7.15
C ILE A 182 25.94 -4.09 -8.21
N ASP A 183 27.17 -3.82 -7.81
CA ASP A 183 28.28 -3.62 -8.74
C ASP A 183 28.50 -4.85 -9.64
N GLY A 184 28.70 -4.64 -10.94
CA GLY A 184 28.90 -5.68 -11.93
C GLY A 184 30.12 -6.56 -11.66
N ASP A 185 31.16 -6.02 -11.02
CA ASP A 185 32.32 -6.78 -10.57
C ASP A 185 31.97 -7.75 -9.44
N LEU A 186 31.15 -7.29 -8.49
CA LEU A 186 30.70 -8.08 -7.35
C LEU A 186 29.69 -9.16 -7.72
N ALA A 187 28.84 -8.89 -8.72
CA ALA A 187 27.80 -9.82 -9.15
C ALA A 187 28.36 -11.14 -9.69
N VAL A 188 29.55 -11.09 -10.32
CA VAL A 188 30.22 -12.26 -10.91
C VAL A 188 31.20 -12.91 -9.93
N ALA A 189 31.57 -12.22 -8.84
CA ALA A 189 32.54 -12.71 -7.88
C ALA A 189 32.04 -13.99 -7.14
N PRO A 190 32.85 -15.05 -7.05
CA PRO A 190 32.53 -16.25 -6.26
C PRO A 190 32.87 -15.99 -4.79
N VAL A 191 31.88 -15.66 -3.95
CA VAL A 191 32.21 -15.10 -2.62
C VAL A 191 31.71 -15.91 -1.43
N PHE A 192 30.55 -16.58 -1.48
CA PHE A 192 30.02 -17.22 -0.28
C PHE A 192 30.55 -18.65 -0.08
N VAL A 193 31.51 -18.81 0.84
CA VAL A 193 31.91 -20.12 1.38
C VAL A 193 31.02 -20.45 2.58
N PHE A 194 30.02 -21.31 2.39
CA PHE A 194 29.23 -21.84 3.51
C PHE A 194 29.93 -23.04 4.15
N GLU A 195 30.32 -22.91 5.42
CA GLU A 195 30.65 -24.08 6.23
C GLU A 195 29.35 -24.77 6.68
N LEU A 196 29.01 -25.90 6.05
CA LEU A 196 27.89 -26.74 6.49
C LEU A 196 28.12 -27.21 7.95
N PRO A 197 27.07 -27.21 8.81
CA PRO A 197 27.15 -27.79 10.15
C PRO A 197 27.66 -29.23 10.07
N ALA A 198 28.57 -29.60 10.98
CA ALA A 198 29.20 -30.91 11.00
C ALA A 198 28.17 -32.03 11.16
N MET A 199 27.68 -32.57 10.05
CA MET A 199 27.07 -33.89 10.01
C MET A 199 28.21 -34.90 10.18
N GLY A 200 28.24 -35.61 11.31
CA GLY A 200 29.40 -36.41 11.71
C GLY A 200 29.84 -37.41 10.64
N GLY A 201 31.12 -37.35 10.24
CA GLY A 201 31.80 -38.43 9.53
C GLY A 201 32.51 -38.11 8.21
N ALA A 202 32.40 -36.91 7.65
CA ALA A 202 33.09 -36.54 6.40
C ALA A 202 34.33 -35.66 6.66
N SER A 203 35.51 -36.13 6.26
CA SER A 203 36.81 -35.43 6.45
C SER A 203 37.20 -34.49 5.30
N ASP A 204 36.49 -34.53 4.16
CA ASP A 204 36.63 -33.58 3.07
C ASP A 204 35.30 -32.86 2.88
N ARG A 205 35.28 -31.54 3.09
CA ARG A 205 34.13 -30.70 2.79
C ARG A 205 34.40 -30.00 1.46
N PRO A 206 33.55 -30.18 0.42
CA PRO A 206 33.64 -29.31 -0.74
C PRO A 206 33.19 -27.90 -0.33
N GLU A 207 34.10 -26.94 -0.34
CA GLU A 207 33.76 -25.52 -0.33
C GLU A 207 32.87 -25.26 -1.55
N ARG A 208 31.62 -24.86 -1.31
CA ARG A 208 30.70 -24.50 -2.38
C ARG A 208 30.63 -22.99 -2.43
N SER A 209 31.38 -22.39 -3.36
CA SER A 209 31.27 -20.98 -3.69
C SER A 209 30.07 -20.77 -4.62
N GLU A 210 29.12 -19.93 -4.22
CA GLU A 210 28.04 -19.48 -5.09
C GLU A 210 28.04 -17.95 -5.22
N PRO A 211 27.76 -17.41 -6.42
CA PRO A 211 27.47 -16.00 -6.61
C PRO A 211 26.34 -15.51 -5.70
N ILE A 212 26.42 -14.24 -5.27
CA ILE A 212 25.38 -13.61 -4.44
C ILE A 212 23.98 -13.75 -5.06
N PHE A 213 23.90 -13.74 -6.39
CA PHE A 213 22.64 -13.84 -7.11
C PHE A 213 21.86 -15.12 -6.78
N PHE A 214 22.56 -16.25 -6.63
CA PHE A 214 21.91 -17.50 -6.21
C PHE A 214 21.50 -17.48 -4.75
N LEU A 215 22.28 -16.81 -3.89
CA LEU A 215 21.91 -16.62 -2.48
C LEU A 215 20.62 -15.81 -2.38
N LEU A 216 20.54 -14.68 -3.08
CA LEU A 216 19.35 -13.82 -3.09
C LEU A 216 18.13 -14.53 -3.71
N LYS A 217 18.31 -15.31 -4.79
CA LYS A 217 17.22 -16.09 -5.39
C LYS A 217 16.73 -17.26 -4.53
N LYS A 218 17.58 -17.82 -3.67
CA LYS A 218 17.22 -18.94 -2.79
C LYS A 218 16.52 -18.50 -1.51
N ASP A 219 16.83 -17.31 -1.01
CA ASP A 219 16.18 -16.77 0.18
C ASP A 219 14.77 -16.27 -0.15
N VAL A 220 13.78 -16.75 0.60
CA VAL A 220 12.35 -16.46 0.37
C VAL A 220 12.05 -14.96 0.46
N ARG A 221 12.84 -14.18 1.19
CA ARG A 221 12.64 -12.74 1.38
C ARG A 221 13.15 -11.93 0.20
N THR A 222 14.20 -12.40 -0.46
CA THR A 222 14.88 -11.66 -1.54
C THR A 222 14.61 -12.23 -2.91
N ALA A 223 14.01 -13.43 -3.02
CA ALA A 223 13.80 -14.11 -4.29
C ALA A 223 12.95 -13.32 -5.30
N GLU A 224 12.01 -12.51 -4.81
CA GLU A 224 11.12 -11.67 -5.62
C GLU A 224 11.62 -10.23 -5.77
N ILE A 225 12.71 -9.88 -5.09
CA ILE A 225 13.26 -8.52 -5.11
C ILE A 225 14.09 -8.37 -6.40
N PRO A 226 13.82 -7.33 -7.21
CA PRO A 226 14.58 -7.12 -8.42
C PRO A 226 16.03 -6.74 -8.09
N VAL A 227 16.96 -7.44 -8.73
CA VAL A 227 18.39 -7.16 -8.65
C VAL A 227 18.83 -6.45 -9.93
N LEU A 228 19.50 -5.31 -9.78
CA LEU A 228 20.02 -4.47 -10.84
C LEU A 228 21.55 -4.47 -10.80
N ILE A 229 22.17 -4.40 -11.97
CA ILE A 229 23.62 -4.49 -12.14
C ILE A 229 24.16 -3.14 -12.59
N ALA A 230 24.95 -2.49 -11.75
CA ALA A 230 25.66 -1.27 -12.07
C ALA A 230 27.00 -1.59 -12.74
N THR A 231 27.26 -1.09 -13.94
CA THR A 231 28.53 -1.33 -14.65
C THR A 231 28.94 -0.13 -15.48
N THR A 232 30.22 -0.04 -15.85
CA THR A 232 30.69 1.01 -16.77
C THR A 232 30.11 0.80 -18.17
N GLU A 233 29.93 1.89 -18.92
CA GLU A 233 29.48 1.82 -20.32
C GLU A 233 30.41 0.94 -21.18
N SER A 234 31.72 0.95 -20.90
CA SER A 234 32.70 0.14 -21.64
C SER A 234 32.54 -1.36 -21.43
N ASP A 235 32.08 -1.76 -20.25
CA ASP A 235 32.09 -3.17 -19.82
C ASP A 235 30.71 -3.82 -19.93
N MET A 236 29.67 -3.04 -20.23
CA MET A 236 28.28 -3.47 -20.25
C MET A 236 28.05 -4.74 -21.09
N ASP A 237 28.56 -4.76 -22.33
CA ASP A 237 28.38 -5.92 -23.23
C ASP A 237 29.07 -7.18 -22.69
N SER A 238 30.25 -7.02 -22.08
CA SER A 238 30.96 -8.14 -21.44
C SER A 238 30.15 -8.67 -20.26
N ARG A 239 29.64 -7.79 -19.39
CA ARG A 239 28.88 -8.18 -18.21
C ARG A 239 27.54 -8.82 -18.55
N LYS A 240 26.87 -8.36 -19.59
CA LYS A 240 25.68 -9.02 -20.14
C LYS A 240 25.99 -10.45 -20.55
N SER A 241 27.07 -10.67 -21.28
CA SER A 241 27.49 -12.01 -21.68
C SER A 241 27.81 -12.92 -20.49
N ASP A 242 28.45 -12.40 -19.44
CA ASP A 242 28.80 -13.18 -18.25
C ASP A 242 27.58 -13.56 -17.41
N LEU A 243 26.59 -12.66 -17.33
CA LEU A 243 25.40 -12.80 -16.49
C LEU A 243 24.20 -13.43 -17.23
N ASP A 244 24.25 -13.56 -18.56
CA ASP A 244 23.25 -14.29 -19.35
C ASP A 244 23.11 -15.75 -18.86
N ALA A 245 24.23 -16.38 -18.48
CA ALA A 245 24.24 -17.71 -17.87
C ALA A 245 23.50 -17.79 -16.52
N LEU A 246 23.32 -16.65 -15.83
CA LEU A 246 22.55 -16.53 -14.59
C LEU A 246 21.08 -16.11 -14.82
N GLY A 247 20.70 -15.87 -16.08
CA GLY A 247 19.37 -15.44 -16.48
C GLY A 247 19.04 -14.02 -16.00
N VAL A 248 20.02 -13.11 -16.04
CA VAL A 248 19.81 -11.67 -15.82
C VAL A 248 19.42 -11.03 -17.14
N GLU A 249 18.26 -10.37 -17.18
CA GLU A 249 17.78 -9.70 -18.39
C GLU A 249 18.54 -8.39 -18.66
N ASP A 250 18.67 -8.03 -19.93
CA ASP A 250 19.29 -6.78 -20.39
C ASP A 250 18.69 -5.51 -19.76
N SER A 251 17.39 -5.56 -19.42
CA SER A 251 16.66 -4.47 -18.74
C SER A 251 17.13 -4.21 -17.31
N ARG A 252 17.96 -5.08 -16.73
CA ARG A 252 18.44 -5.00 -15.35
C ARG A 252 19.79 -4.29 -15.21
N PHE A 253 20.38 -3.82 -16.31
CA PHE A 253 21.67 -3.14 -16.30
C PHE A 253 21.51 -1.63 -16.21
N ILE A 254 22.37 -0.99 -15.42
CA ILE A 254 22.50 0.46 -15.29
C ILE A 254 23.95 0.81 -15.63
N SER A 255 24.14 1.71 -16.60
CA SER A 255 25.45 2.27 -16.89
C SER A 255 25.82 3.40 -15.94
N TYR A 256 27.12 3.52 -15.69
CA TYR A 256 27.75 4.76 -15.25
C TYR A 256 28.98 5.06 -16.12
N SER A 257 29.33 6.33 -16.22
CA SER A 257 30.53 6.76 -16.94
C SER A 257 31.81 6.47 -16.15
N ASP A 258 32.97 6.52 -16.81
CA ASP A 258 34.28 6.37 -16.17
C ASP A 258 34.55 7.43 -15.07
N GLU A 259 33.83 8.54 -15.10
CA GLU A 259 33.86 9.62 -14.10
C GLU A 259 32.87 9.38 -12.94
N LEU A 260 32.34 8.16 -12.85
CA LEU A 260 31.31 7.70 -11.91
C LEU A 260 30.00 8.49 -12.02
N ALA A 261 29.75 9.17 -13.15
CA ALA A 261 28.49 9.88 -13.34
C ALA A 261 27.41 8.87 -13.73
N VAL A 262 26.33 8.85 -12.95
CA VAL A 262 25.14 8.04 -13.20
C VAL A 262 24.12 8.94 -13.90
N ASP A 263 23.51 8.45 -14.97
CA ASP A 263 22.36 9.12 -15.57
C ASP A 263 21.13 8.91 -14.68
N THR A 264 20.76 9.94 -13.93
CA THR A 264 19.64 9.90 -12.98
C THR A 264 18.29 9.63 -13.67
N GLU A 265 18.12 10.11 -14.91
CA GLU A 265 16.88 9.91 -15.67
C GLU A 265 16.78 8.45 -16.13
N ALA A 266 17.88 7.89 -16.66
CA ALA A 266 17.95 6.48 -17.02
C ALA A 266 17.78 5.56 -15.80
N LEU A 267 18.42 5.89 -14.67
CA LEU A 267 18.24 5.16 -13.40
C LEU A 267 16.77 5.13 -12.98
N GLY A 268 16.10 6.29 -13.00
CA GLY A 268 14.68 6.40 -12.67
C GLY A 268 13.79 5.58 -13.61
N ALA A 269 14.06 5.62 -14.92
CA ALA A 269 13.31 4.87 -15.93
C ALA A 269 13.49 3.35 -15.76
N THR A 270 14.72 2.88 -15.54
CA THR A 270 15.01 1.45 -15.30
C THR A 270 14.32 0.96 -14.04
N LEU A 271 14.39 1.73 -12.95
CA LEU A 271 13.71 1.38 -11.71
C LEU A 271 12.19 1.30 -11.90
N GLU A 272 11.55 2.30 -12.53
CA GLU A 272 10.10 2.27 -12.78
C GLU A 272 9.68 1.14 -13.71
N SER A 273 10.46 0.82 -14.74
CA SER A 273 10.21 -0.35 -15.61
C SER A 273 10.17 -1.63 -14.78
N VAL A 274 11.20 -1.85 -13.97
CA VAL A 274 11.37 -3.06 -13.17
C VAL A 274 10.31 -3.19 -12.08
N TRP A 275 9.89 -2.07 -11.50
CA TRP A 275 8.80 -2.05 -10.53
C TRP A 275 7.44 -2.26 -11.17
N SER A 276 7.22 -1.81 -12.41
CA SER A 276 5.96 -2.00 -13.12
C SER A 276 5.71 -3.45 -13.54
N GLU A 277 6.77 -4.23 -13.78
CA GLU A 277 6.68 -5.66 -14.10
C GLU A 277 6.28 -6.51 -12.89
N ASN A 278 6.60 -6.06 -11.67
CA ASN A 278 6.30 -6.80 -10.47
C ASN A 278 4.89 -6.47 -9.96
N VAL A 279 3.91 -7.33 -10.29
CA VAL A 279 2.49 -7.20 -9.86
C VAL A 279 2.35 -7.12 -8.33
N GLU A 280 3.35 -7.61 -7.60
CA GLU A 280 3.46 -7.59 -6.14
C GLU A 280 4.39 -6.50 -5.58
N ASP A 281 4.61 -5.41 -6.34
CA ASP A 281 5.40 -4.25 -5.92
C ASP A 281 4.93 -3.66 -4.58
N SER A 282 5.87 -3.27 -3.72
CA SER A 282 5.57 -2.79 -2.38
C SER A 282 4.75 -1.49 -2.37
N LYS A 283 4.89 -0.61 -3.39
CA LYS A 283 3.96 0.53 -3.53
C LYS A 283 2.53 0.05 -3.74
N SER A 284 2.33 -0.99 -4.57
CA SER A 284 1.02 -1.63 -4.76
C SER A 284 0.50 -2.22 -3.45
N LYS A 285 1.33 -2.98 -2.73
CA LYS A 285 0.98 -3.55 -1.40
C LYS A 285 0.62 -2.45 -0.39
N THR A 286 1.40 -1.37 -0.31
CA THR A 286 1.11 -0.22 0.56
C THR A 286 -0.21 0.45 0.17
N ASN A 287 -0.44 0.69 -1.11
CA ASN A 287 -1.70 1.26 -1.58
C ASN A 287 -2.90 0.33 -1.30
N GLN A 288 -2.75 -0.98 -1.44
CA GLN A 288 -3.77 -1.96 -1.04
C GLN A 288 -4.05 -1.91 0.47
N MET A 289 -3.01 -1.75 1.30
CA MET A 289 -3.18 -1.58 2.74
C MET A 289 -3.96 -0.30 3.07
N VAL A 290 -3.69 0.81 2.37
CA VAL A 290 -4.43 2.07 2.51
C VAL A 290 -5.87 1.92 2.05
N VAL A 291 -6.12 1.30 0.89
CA VAL A 291 -7.48 0.98 0.40
C VAL A 291 -8.24 0.19 1.44
N ALA A 292 -7.65 -0.88 1.96
CA ALA A 292 -8.29 -1.75 2.94
C ALA A 292 -8.56 -1.03 4.27
N MET A 293 -7.67 -0.14 4.71
CA MET A 293 -7.87 0.70 5.89
C MET A 293 -8.99 1.72 5.67
N ALA A 294 -8.99 2.41 4.53
CA ALA A 294 -10.01 3.38 4.17
C ALA A 294 -11.41 2.73 4.10
N HIS A 295 -11.52 1.55 3.50
CA HIS A 295 -12.78 0.78 3.51
C HIS A 295 -13.22 0.39 4.93
N ALA A 296 -12.30 -0.05 5.80
CA ALA A 296 -12.64 -0.36 7.18
C ALA A 296 -13.15 0.89 7.92
N ILE A 297 -12.52 2.04 7.70
CA ILE A 297 -12.97 3.32 8.26
C ILE A 297 -14.34 3.73 7.69
N ALA A 298 -14.60 3.49 6.40
CA ALA A 298 -15.91 3.73 5.79
C ALA A 298 -17.03 2.89 6.42
N THR A 299 -16.73 1.72 7.02
CA THR A 299 -17.77 0.95 7.75
C THR A 299 -18.17 1.58 9.09
N LEU A 300 -17.43 2.58 9.58
CA LEU A 300 -17.74 3.24 10.83
C LEU A 300 -18.99 4.10 10.71
N ASP A 301 -19.86 4.00 11.70
CA ASP A 301 -20.93 4.96 11.92
C ASP A 301 -20.37 6.14 12.74
N PRO A 302 -20.24 7.33 12.14
CA PRO A 302 -19.65 8.47 12.82
C PRO A 302 -20.46 8.91 14.04
N ALA A 303 -21.76 8.61 14.13
CA ALA A 303 -22.57 8.94 15.30
C ALA A 303 -22.23 8.04 16.50
N THR A 304 -22.09 6.73 16.28
CA THR A 304 -21.93 5.76 17.37
C THR A 304 -20.48 5.39 17.67
N THR A 305 -19.55 5.66 16.75
CA THR A 305 -18.17 5.23 16.91
C THR A 305 -17.47 5.85 18.12
N LYS A 306 -16.58 5.05 18.73
CA LYS A 306 -15.71 5.47 19.85
C LYS A 306 -14.35 5.95 19.40
N TYR A 307 -14.04 5.83 18.12
CA TYR A 307 -12.82 6.40 17.53
C TYR A 307 -13.01 7.91 17.27
N SER A 308 -11.90 8.64 17.31
CA SER A 308 -11.85 10.06 16.96
C SER A 308 -12.07 10.27 15.45
N VAL A 309 -13.28 10.72 15.10
CA VAL A 309 -13.66 11.03 13.70
C VAL A 309 -12.77 12.14 13.14
N GLU A 310 -12.43 13.16 13.93
CA GLU A 310 -11.56 14.27 13.51
C GLU A 310 -10.16 13.80 13.11
N LYS A 311 -9.50 12.99 13.93
CA LYS A 311 -8.16 12.45 13.62
C LYS A 311 -8.18 11.61 12.35
N MET A 312 -9.20 10.76 12.18
CA MET A 312 -9.35 9.92 11.00
C MET A 312 -9.59 10.76 9.74
N LEU A 313 -10.43 11.79 9.81
CA LEU A 313 -10.68 12.70 8.70
C LEU A 313 -9.44 13.49 8.29
N VAL A 314 -8.64 13.97 9.26
CA VAL A 314 -7.37 14.65 8.95
C VAL A 314 -6.38 13.70 8.28
N ALA A 315 -6.28 12.46 8.77
CA ALA A 315 -5.39 11.47 8.19
C ALA A 315 -5.81 11.07 6.76
N LEU A 316 -7.11 10.87 6.54
CA LEU A 316 -7.67 10.60 5.21
C LEU A 316 -7.40 11.78 4.26
N ALA A 317 -7.75 13.01 4.67
CA ALA A 317 -7.56 14.19 3.85
C ALA A 317 -6.08 14.45 3.53
N GLY A 318 -5.20 14.30 4.51
CA GLY A 318 -3.74 14.37 4.30
C GLY A 318 -3.22 13.26 3.40
N GLY A 319 -3.83 12.07 3.46
CA GLY A 319 -3.48 10.91 2.66
C GLY A 319 -3.74 11.06 1.15
N LEU A 320 -4.66 11.95 0.76
CA LEU A 320 -4.96 12.26 -0.65
C LEU A 320 -3.78 12.96 -1.36
N ARG A 321 -3.09 13.86 -0.64
CA ARG A 321 -1.98 14.67 -1.17
C ARG A 321 -0.64 13.94 -1.23
N LEU A 322 -0.60 12.70 -0.77
CA LEU A 322 0.65 11.96 -0.68
C LEU A 322 1.11 11.46 -2.06
N PRO A 323 2.38 11.65 -2.44
CA PRO A 323 2.92 11.16 -3.69
C PRO A 323 2.92 9.63 -3.74
N GLY A 324 2.74 9.06 -4.94
CA GLY A 324 2.74 7.61 -5.16
C GLY A 324 1.48 6.87 -4.70
N ARG A 325 0.44 7.59 -4.27
CA ARG A 325 -0.88 7.04 -3.99
C ARG A 325 -1.54 6.61 -5.30
N SER A 326 -2.14 5.42 -5.37
CA SER A 326 -2.86 4.97 -6.57
C SER A 326 -4.25 5.59 -6.68
N SER A 327 -4.85 5.56 -7.87
CA SER A 327 -6.21 6.04 -8.13
C SER A 327 -7.24 5.33 -7.23
N GLY A 328 -7.16 4.01 -7.14
CA GLY A 328 -8.04 3.21 -6.27
C GLY A 328 -7.87 3.55 -4.78
N ALA A 329 -6.67 3.92 -4.34
CA ALA A 329 -6.44 4.36 -2.97
C ALA A 329 -7.02 5.76 -2.71
N ARG A 330 -6.86 6.70 -3.64
CA ARG A 330 -7.50 8.03 -3.55
C ARG A 330 -9.03 7.92 -3.54
N GLU A 331 -9.59 7.07 -4.40
CA GLU A 331 -11.03 6.78 -4.46
C GLU A 331 -11.56 6.23 -3.13
N ALA A 332 -10.92 5.20 -2.57
CA ALA A 332 -11.30 4.62 -1.30
C ALA A 332 -11.21 5.64 -0.13
N ILE A 333 -10.20 6.52 -0.14
CA ILE A 333 -10.06 7.60 0.84
C ILE A 333 -11.23 8.60 0.70
N CYS A 334 -11.56 9.02 -0.52
CA CYS A 334 -12.69 9.93 -0.78
C CYS A 334 -14.01 9.33 -0.29
N ASP A 335 -14.28 8.07 -0.57
CA ASP A 335 -15.50 7.39 -0.11
C ASP A 335 -15.53 7.29 1.42
N ALA A 336 -14.39 7.01 2.08
CA ALA A 336 -14.30 7.00 3.54
C ALA A 336 -14.56 8.39 4.15
N ILE A 337 -14.05 9.46 3.54
CA ILE A 337 -14.34 10.85 3.93
C ILE A 337 -15.85 11.12 3.78
N ALA A 338 -16.43 10.77 2.64
CA ALA A 338 -17.85 10.97 2.35
C ALA A 338 -18.75 10.35 3.42
N GLN A 339 -18.36 9.18 3.92
CA GLN A 339 -19.08 8.44 4.95
C GLN A 339 -18.86 9.00 6.36
N LEU A 340 -17.63 9.33 6.75
CA LEU A 340 -17.35 9.87 8.08
C LEU A 340 -17.91 11.29 8.31
N VAL A 341 -17.93 12.14 7.27
CA VAL A 341 -18.47 13.51 7.38
C VAL A 341 -20.01 13.52 7.53
N SER A 342 -20.68 12.40 7.28
CA SER A 342 -22.13 12.28 7.48
C SER A 342 -22.59 12.42 8.93
N GLY A 343 -21.67 12.31 9.91
CA GLY A 343 -22.00 12.45 11.32
C GLY A 343 -21.90 13.90 11.82
N ASN A 344 -22.75 14.23 12.80
CA ASN A 344 -22.78 15.54 13.47
C ASN A 344 -21.62 15.77 14.47
N LYS A 345 -20.57 14.93 14.45
CA LYS A 345 -19.46 15.03 15.41
C LYS A 345 -18.42 16.10 15.04
N VAL A 346 -18.42 16.58 13.81
CA VAL A 346 -17.49 17.59 13.32
C VAL A 346 -18.23 18.87 12.94
N GLY A 347 -17.65 20.01 13.27
CA GLY A 347 -18.25 21.32 12.97
C GLY A 347 -17.95 21.80 11.56
N ALA A 348 -18.87 22.56 10.96
CA ALA A 348 -18.74 23.01 9.58
C ALA A 348 -17.48 23.86 9.30
N ALA A 349 -17.10 24.75 10.23
CA ALA A 349 -15.87 25.53 10.11
C ALA A 349 -14.61 24.65 10.11
N TRP A 350 -14.62 23.58 10.89
CA TRP A 350 -13.52 22.62 10.96
C TRP A 350 -13.41 21.82 9.67
N VAL A 351 -14.52 21.31 9.13
CA VAL A 351 -14.58 20.58 7.86
C VAL A 351 -14.08 21.45 6.71
N ARG A 352 -14.50 22.72 6.68
CA ARG A 352 -14.04 23.71 5.69
C ARG A 352 -12.52 23.93 5.71
N THR A 353 -11.92 23.88 6.89
CA THR A 353 -10.48 24.17 7.04
C THR A 353 -9.61 22.94 6.77
N ASN A 354 -10.04 21.75 7.19
CA ASN A 354 -9.19 20.56 7.23
C ASN A 354 -9.48 19.54 6.13
N VAL A 355 -10.70 19.49 5.60
CA VAL A 355 -11.13 18.45 4.64
C VAL A 355 -11.34 19.03 3.25
N VAL A 356 -12.14 20.10 3.15
CA VAL A 356 -12.52 20.72 1.87
C VAL A 356 -11.31 21.06 0.98
N PRO A 357 -10.22 21.69 1.48
CA PRO A 357 -9.10 22.08 0.61
C PRO A 357 -8.43 20.88 -0.07
N ASN A 358 -8.28 19.76 0.63
CA ASN A 358 -7.68 18.55 0.06
C ASN A 358 -8.57 17.94 -1.04
N LEU A 359 -9.90 17.95 -0.86
CA LEU A 359 -10.83 17.48 -1.88
C LEU A 359 -10.85 18.41 -3.11
N LEU A 360 -10.76 19.73 -2.91
CA LEU A 360 -10.68 20.69 -4.00
C LEU A 360 -9.39 20.51 -4.81
N ASP A 361 -8.26 20.30 -4.14
CA ASP A 361 -7.00 20.00 -4.82
C ASP A 361 -7.12 18.73 -5.67
N THR A 362 -7.72 17.66 -5.14
CA THR A 362 -7.96 16.43 -5.92
C THR A 362 -8.87 16.66 -7.14
N LEU A 363 -9.89 17.52 -7.02
CA LEU A 363 -10.76 17.87 -8.16
C LEU A 363 -10.03 18.69 -9.22
N ASN A 364 -9.19 19.62 -8.79
CA ASN A 364 -8.47 20.55 -9.67
C ASN A 364 -7.15 19.99 -10.19
N SER A 365 -6.70 18.84 -9.67
CA SER A 365 -5.48 18.17 -10.10
C SER A 365 -5.56 17.70 -11.54
N GLU A 366 -4.42 17.85 -12.22
CA GLU A 366 -4.16 17.37 -13.58
C GLU A 366 -3.26 16.11 -13.56
N GLU A 367 -2.98 15.55 -12.38
CA GLU A 367 -2.19 14.32 -12.27
C GLU A 367 -2.91 13.15 -12.97
N ALA A 368 -2.17 12.35 -13.72
CA ALA A 368 -2.69 11.17 -14.43
C ALA A 368 -3.38 10.15 -13.50
N VAL A 369 -3.03 10.16 -12.21
CA VAL A 369 -3.62 9.30 -11.19
C VAL A 369 -5.05 9.73 -10.84
N ASP A 370 -5.41 11.00 -11.03
CA ASP A 370 -6.75 11.54 -10.76
C ASP A 370 -7.70 11.28 -11.92
N ARG A 371 -7.89 9.98 -12.20
CA ARG A 371 -8.87 9.46 -13.16
C ARG A 371 -10.26 10.02 -12.88
N PRO A 372 -11.17 10.03 -13.86
CA PRO A 372 -12.53 10.50 -13.64
C PRO A 372 -13.24 9.79 -12.46
N SER A 373 -12.94 8.52 -12.18
CA SER A 373 -13.45 7.83 -10.97
C SER A 373 -13.09 8.54 -9.67
N VAL A 374 -11.83 8.98 -9.51
CA VAL A 374 -11.32 9.72 -8.34
C VAL A 374 -12.01 11.07 -8.22
N LYS A 375 -12.16 11.81 -9.35
CA LYS A 375 -12.87 13.09 -9.38
C LYS A 375 -14.35 12.93 -9.03
N GLY A 376 -14.97 11.83 -9.46
CA GLY A 376 -16.32 11.46 -9.05
C GLY A 376 -16.44 11.19 -7.55
N ALA A 377 -15.53 10.39 -6.98
CA ALA A 377 -15.50 10.10 -5.55
C ALA A 377 -15.26 11.36 -4.70
N ALA A 378 -14.32 12.21 -5.11
CA ALA A 378 -14.06 13.50 -4.47
C ALA A 378 -15.28 14.43 -4.53
N SER A 379 -16.00 14.45 -5.67
CA SER A 379 -17.25 15.21 -5.81
C SER A 379 -18.33 14.71 -4.85
N ARG A 380 -18.52 13.39 -4.73
CA ARG A 380 -19.46 12.80 -3.76
C ARG A 380 -19.09 13.17 -2.31
N ALA A 381 -17.81 13.06 -1.97
CA ALA A 381 -17.30 13.42 -0.65
C ALA A 381 -17.56 14.90 -0.32
N LEU A 382 -17.31 15.78 -1.29
CA LEU A 382 -17.54 17.21 -1.16
C LEU A 382 -19.03 17.55 -1.02
N GLY A 383 -19.90 16.89 -1.79
CA GLY A 383 -21.35 16.99 -1.66
C GLY A 383 -21.85 16.59 -0.27
N ASN A 384 -21.32 15.50 0.28
CA ASN A 384 -21.65 15.07 1.65
C ASN A 384 -21.10 16.04 2.71
N CYS A 385 -19.96 16.67 2.47
CA CYS A 385 -19.48 17.77 3.32
C CYS A 385 -20.51 18.90 3.36
N TYR A 386 -20.98 19.37 2.21
CA TYR A 386 -21.94 20.49 2.16
C TYR A 386 -23.33 20.15 2.67
N MET A 387 -23.80 18.92 2.45
CA MET A 387 -25.10 18.46 2.93
C MET A 387 -25.18 18.48 4.46
N ASN A 388 -24.18 17.87 5.11
CA ASN A 388 -24.17 17.66 6.56
C ASN A 388 -23.57 18.87 7.29
N ASN A 389 -22.71 19.63 6.63
CA ASN A 389 -22.01 20.79 7.18
C ASN A 389 -22.21 22.01 6.28
N LYS A 390 -23.44 22.54 6.22
CA LYS A 390 -23.80 23.67 5.33
C LYS A 390 -22.88 24.89 5.42
N GLY A 391 -22.31 25.17 6.59
CA GLY A 391 -21.36 26.27 6.79
C GLY A 391 -19.97 26.05 6.17
N ALA A 392 -19.71 24.85 5.63
CA ALA A 392 -18.48 24.53 4.91
C ALA A 392 -18.54 24.92 3.43
N TRP A 393 -19.72 25.25 2.90
CA TRP A 393 -19.91 25.69 1.52
C TRP A 393 -19.15 26.98 1.23
N ASP A 394 -18.44 27.00 0.10
CA ASP A 394 -17.76 28.18 -0.42
C ASP A 394 -17.78 28.26 -1.96
N GLU A 395 -17.37 29.42 -2.47
CA GLU A 395 -17.38 29.73 -3.90
C GLU A 395 -16.37 28.88 -4.68
N ASP A 396 -15.25 28.51 -4.05
CA ASP A 396 -14.23 27.66 -4.65
C ASP A 396 -14.78 26.25 -4.89
N GLY A 397 -15.50 25.70 -3.91
CA GLY A 397 -16.25 24.45 -4.05
C GLY A 397 -17.31 24.48 -5.13
N PHE A 398 -18.05 25.59 -5.25
CA PHE A 398 -19.00 25.78 -6.35
C PHE A 398 -18.30 25.73 -7.71
N ASN A 399 -17.21 26.48 -7.87
CA ASN A 399 -16.49 26.58 -9.13
C ASN A 399 -15.82 25.26 -9.52
N ALA A 400 -15.22 24.54 -8.57
CA ALA A 400 -14.62 23.23 -8.81
C ALA A 400 -15.67 22.21 -9.30
N LEU A 401 -16.80 22.06 -8.60
CA LEU A 401 -17.89 21.15 -9.01
C LEU A 401 -18.50 21.56 -10.36
N LYS A 402 -18.60 22.87 -10.61
CA LYS A 402 -19.05 23.41 -11.90
C LYS A 402 -18.09 23.04 -13.04
N THR A 403 -16.78 23.06 -12.82
CA THR A 403 -15.80 22.58 -13.80
C THR A 403 -15.97 21.08 -14.05
N GLN A 404 -16.22 20.28 -13.00
CA GLN A 404 -16.46 18.84 -13.15
C GLN A 404 -17.73 18.49 -13.94
N LEU A 405 -18.78 19.31 -13.91
CA LEU A 405 -19.94 19.14 -14.79
C LEU A 405 -19.58 19.22 -16.29
N ARG A 406 -18.43 19.83 -16.61
CA ARG A 406 -17.89 19.96 -17.97
C ARG A 406 -16.66 19.08 -18.18
N LEU A 407 -16.40 18.13 -17.28
CA LEU A 407 -15.22 17.27 -17.37
C LEU A 407 -15.21 16.58 -18.74
N GLU A 408 -14.24 16.90 -19.57
CA GLU A 408 -13.99 16.27 -20.86
C GLU A 408 -12.65 15.55 -20.75
N TYR A 409 -12.56 14.38 -21.36
CA TYR A 409 -11.35 13.58 -21.37
C TYR A 409 -11.03 13.27 -22.82
N ASP A 410 -9.77 13.43 -23.22
CA ASP A 410 -9.34 13.06 -24.56
C ASP A 410 -9.27 11.54 -24.66
N LEU A 411 -10.12 10.98 -25.54
CA LEU A 411 -10.23 9.54 -25.76
C LEU A 411 -9.45 9.10 -27.01
N SER A 412 -8.87 10.03 -27.76
CA SER A 412 -8.19 9.75 -29.03
C SER A 412 -6.94 8.90 -28.85
N GLU A 413 -6.28 9.00 -27.70
CA GLU A 413 -5.07 8.25 -27.36
C GLU A 413 -5.36 6.82 -26.87
N ILE A 414 -6.61 6.49 -26.54
CA ILE A 414 -6.98 5.16 -26.05
C ILE A 414 -7.30 4.28 -27.27
N SER A 415 -6.39 3.37 -27.62
CA SER A 415 -6.54 2.45 -28.75
C SER A 415 -7.53 1.31 -28.48
N ASP A 416 -7.70 0.93 -27.22
CA ASP A 416 -8.58 -0.17 -26.80
C ASP A 416 -10.02 0.34 -26.63
N ASP A 417 -10.95 -0.23 -27.41
CA ASP A 417 -12.35 0.17 -27.40
C ASP A 417 -13.06 -0.12 -26.06
N ASP A 418 -12.70 -1.21 -25.37
CA ASP A 418 -13.28 -1.57 -24.06
C ASP A 418 -12.80 -0.57 -22.99
N MET A 419 -11.51 -0.20 -23.03
CA MET A 419 -10.97 0.83 -22.14
C MET A 419 -11.59 2.21 -22.44
N ARG A 420 -11.84 2.52 -23.71
CA ARG A 420 -12.50 3.76 -24.11
C ARG A 420 -13.94 3.82 -23.59
N GLU A 421 -14.69 2.73 -23.72
CA GLU A 421 -16.06 2.64 -23.19
C GLU A 421 -16.08 2.76 -21.66
N ALA A 422 -15.18 2.07 -20.96
CA ALA A 422 -15.02 2.22 -19.52
C ALA A 422 -14.73 3.66 -19.09
N MET A 423 -13.84 4.36 -19.81
CA MET A 423 -13.52 5.77 -19.54
C MET A 423 -14.74 6.69 -19.74
N ILE A 424 -15.55 6.46 -20.78
CA ILE A 424 -16.79 7.23 -21.00
C ILE A 424 -17.74 7.07 -19.80
N LEU A 425 -17.92 5.84 -19.31
CA LEU A 425 -18.76 5.56 -18.14
C LEU A 425 -18.21 6.23 -16.88
N GLU A 426 -16.88 6.25 -16.69
CA GLU A 426 -16.27 6.94 -15.56
C GLU A 426 -16.46 8.47 -15.63
N VAL A 427 -16.31 9.09 -16.80
CA VAL A 427 -16.56 10.54 -17.01
C VAL A 427 -18.02 10.88 -16.75
N GLU A 428 -18.95 10.06 -17.24
CA GLU A 428 -20.38 10.22 -16.97
C GLU A 428 -20.68 10.13 -15.47
N ALA A 429 -20.14 9.10 -14.80
CA ALA A 429 -20.30 8.93 -13.36
C ALA A 429 -19.73 10.13 -12.57
N ALA A 430 -18.59 10.68 -12.99
CA ALA A 430 -17.98 11.85 -12.37
C ALA A 430 -18.85 13.11 -12.52
N ARG A 431 -19.37 13.36 -13.72
CA ARG A 431 -20.31 14.48 -13.98
C ARG A 431 -21.59 14.34 -13.15
N ASN A 432 -22.13 13.12 -13.05
CA ASN A 432 -23.32 12.83 -12.26
C ASN A 432 -23.08 13.05 -10.77
N ALA A 433 -21.93 12.60 -10.25
CA ALA A 433 -21.52 12.86 -8.88
C ALA A 433 -21.38 14.37 -8.58
N ALA A 434 -20.81 15.15 -9.51
CA ALA A 434 -20.70 16.60 -9.36
C ALA A 434 -22.08 17.29 -9.35
N GLY A 435 -23.00 16.85 -10.21
CA GLY A 435 -24.39 17.33 -10.23
C GLY A 435 -25.14 17.01 -8.93
N GLU A 436 -25.00 15.79 -8.42
CA GLU A 436 -25.58 15.40 -7.13
C GLU A 436 -25.01 16.21 -5.97
N ALA A 437 -23.69 16.43 -5.96
CA ALA A 437 -23.00 17.22 -4.95
C ALA A 437 -23.49 18.69 -4.94
N LEU A 438 -23.68 19.29 -6.10
CA LEU A 438 -24.27 20.62 -6.23
C LEU A 438 -25.73 20.63 -5.73
N GLY A 439 -26.51 19.60 -6.04
CA GLY A 439 -27.89 19.48 -5.53
C GLY A 439 -27.99 19.41 -4.00
N LYS A 440 -26.95 18.91 -3.34
CA LYS A 440 -26.84 18.86 -1.87
C LYS A 440 -26.36 20.16 -1.23
N ALA A 441 -25.75 21.06 -2.01
CA ALA A 441 -25.15 22.29 -1.51
C ALA A 441 -26.19 23.41 -1.26
N PRO A 442 -25.96 24.30 -0.28
CA PRO A 442 -26.83 25.46 -0.02
C PRO A 442 -26.59 26.59 -1.05
N MET A 443 -26.95 26.34 -2.32
CA MET A 443 -26.72 27.26 -3.44
C MET A 443 -27.66 28.47 -3.44
N THR A 444 -27.16 29.60 -3.95
CA THR A 444 -27.98 30.78 -4.23
C THR A 444 -28.84 30.57 -5.50
N PRO A 445 -29.95 31.33 -5.69
CA PRO A 445 -30.75 31.25 -6.92
C PRO A 445 -29.95 31.48 -8.21
N ALA A 446 -28.93 32.35 -8.16
CA ALA A 446 -28.05 32.61 -9.30
C ALA A 446 -27.17 31.40 -9.63
N GLN A 447 -26.62 30.73 -8.60
CA GLN A 447 -25.85 29.49 -8.76
C GLN A 447 -26.74 28.35 -9.29
N ILE A 448 -27.97 28.20 -8.77
CA ILE A 448 -28.94 27.21 -9.28
C ILE A 448 -29.20 27.43 -10.78
N LEU A 449 -29.48 28.67 -11.19
CA LEU A 449 -29.70 28.99 -12.60
C LEU A 449 -28.46 28.71 -13.47
N ALA A 450 -27.26 28.96 -12.94
CA ALA A 450 -26.02 28.65 -13.63
C ALA A 450 -25.84 27.13 -13.84
N VAL A 451 -26.13 26.32 -12.82
CA VAL A 451 -26.08 24.85 -12.91
C VAL A 451 -27.10 24.33 -13.92
N GLN A 452 -28.35 24.81 -13.87
CA GLN A 452 -29.39 24.44 -14.83
C GLN A 452 -29.01 24.77 -16.27
N LYS A 453 -28.43 25.95 -16.52
CA LYS A 453 -27.93 26.33 -17.85
C LYS A 453 -26.82 25.40 -18.34
N MET A 454 -25.95 24.92 -17.46
CA MET A 454 -24.89 23.99 -17.85
C MET A 454 -25.40 22.58 -18.11
N GLN A 455 -26.29 22.06 -17.27
CA GLN A 455 -26.92 20.76 -17.48
C GLN A 455 -27.75 20.73 -18.77
N ALA A 456 -28.33 21.86 -19.19
CA ALA A 456 -29.01 21.99 -20.48
C ALA A 456 -28.05 21.87 -21.68
N VAL A 457 -26.79 22.27 -21.53
CA VAL A 457 -25.77 22.20 -22.59
C VAL A 457 -25.07 20.84 -22.62
N ASN A 458 -24.85 20.25 -21.44
CA ASN A 458 -24.20 18.97 -21.23
C ASN A 458 -25.12 18.09 -20.37
N PRO A 459 -26.12 17.42 -20.97
CA PRO A 459 -27.01 16.54 -20.22
C PRO A 459 -26.24 15.41 -19.54
N HIS A 460 -26.80 14.92 -18.43
CA HIS A 460 -26.22 13.89 -17.56
C HIS A 460 -25.86 12.60 -18.30
N THR A 461 -26.55 12.30 -19.40
CA THR A 461 -26.15 11.28 -20.37
C THR A 461 -25.26 11.93 -21.44
N PRO A 462 -24.01 11.48 -21.64
CA PRO A 462 -23.22 11.92 -22.77
C PRO A 462 -23.99 11.65 -24.06
N HIS A 463 -24.09 12.67 -24.91
CA HIS A 463 -24.80 12.54 -26.19
C HIS A 463 -24.09 11.48 -27.05
N PRO A 464 -24.79 10.47 -27.61
CA PRO A 464 -24.16 9.41 -28.40
C PRO A 464 -23.35 9.95 -29.58
N ASP A 465 -23.76 11.09 -30.14
CA ASP A 465 -23.09 11.75 -31.27
C ASP A 465 -22.01 12.80 -30.88
N ARG A 466 -21.60 12.89 -29.60
CA ARG A 466 -20.38 13.63 -29.20
C ARG A 466 -19.19 12.69 -28.92
N ARG A 467 -19.25 11.48 -29.49
CA ARG A 467 -18.06 10.74 -29.92
C ARG A 467 -17.50 11.48 -31.13
N THR A 468 -16.49 12.33 -30.96
CA THR A 468 -15.70 12.80 -32.10
C THR A 468 -14.24 12.50 -31.84
N ALA A 469 -13.88 11.25 -32.13
CA ALA A 469 -12.73 11.01 -32.97
C ALA A 469 -13.20 11.25 -34.42
N GLU A 470 -13.17 12.51 -34.83
CA GLU A 470 -12.95 12.96 -36.21
C GLU A 470 -12.07 14.21 -36.15
#